data_AF-A0A4Y1QXH0-F1
#
_entry.id   AF-A0A4Y1QXH0-F1
#
_cell.length_a   1.000
_cell.length_b   1.000
_cell.length_c   1.000
_cell.angle_alpha   90.00
_cell.angle_beta   90.00
_cell.angle_gamma   90.00
#
_symmetry.space_group_name_H-M   'P 1'
#
loop_
_entity.id
_entity.type
_entity.pdbx_description
1 polymer ?
#
loop_
_entity_poly.entity_id
_entity_poly.type
_entity_poly.pdbx_seq_one_letter_code
_entity_poly.pdbx_strand_id
1 'polypeptide(L)'
;MKCMDWRGDPTNQPIKQKLDNQSRLIKRNQRSNDLAIIKGKQAIFYRKQPNSNKISDNQKEDEITQIEVRIFPTTMDSSSKPVTVSCENEGAISASKWVELKSPERADSVLELLRNYGASQTQISKLIRSHPKLLSADPEKTLLPKLEFFSSLEISKVDLIKTLAFNPQLLAASLRNRILPTYNFLRSMLSEKNVVAVLKRNSWIFLESHRKHVVPNIGLLRESGMPQPCISLLLAHCTPALMLNPEKFGQLVGEVKEMGFNLEKSTSVNALCAFCGKNKLVLNRSREVLKTWGWSEDDFLSAFRKSPLCMIVSEKKLMQAMDLLVNKMGWSSGMIAKYPVVLSLSLERRLIPRCSVVKVLLLKGFINENLNLGSLLKPAEKQFLEIFVNRYLGEVPELLGVYQGKNDCGIGMGHTRAAPARRFIR
;
A
#
# COMPACT_ATOMS: atom_id res chain seq x y z
N MET A 1 17.75 16.44 -40.69
CA MET A 1 17.18 16.26 -42.04
C MET A 1 16.53 17.57 -42.48
N LYS A 2 16.80 18.01 -43.71
CA LYS A 2 16.51 19.35 -44.27
C LYS A 2 15.00 19.66 -44.34
N CYS A 3 14.63 20.93 -44.15
CA CYS A 3 13.30 21.48 -44.43
C CYS A 3 13.10 21.64 -45.95
N MET A 4 11.92 21.26 -46.45
CA MET A 4 11.40 21.63 -47.78
C MET A 4 10.16 22.51 -47.61
N ASP A 5 10.07 23.57 -48.42
CA ASP A 5 9.04 24.61 -48.38
C ASP A 5 7.77 24.16 -49.14
N TRP A 6 6.60 24.26 -48.48
CA TRP A 6 5.31 23.63 -48.86
C TRP A 6 4.37 24.55 -49.67
N ARG A 7 4.81 25.74 -50.08
CA ARG A 7 3.88 26.82 -50.48
C ARG A 7 3.43 26.86 -51.94
N GLY A 8 3.85 25.92 -52.80
CA GLY A 8 3.65 26.03 -54.25
C GLY A 8 2.74 25.01 -54.94
N ASP A 9 2.25 23.96 -54.26
CA ASP A 9 1.60 22.82 -54.95
C ASP A 9 0.06 22.97 -55.10
N PRO A 10 -0.49 23.01 -56.33
CA PRO A 10 -1.93 23.09 -56.60
C PRO A 10 -2.77 21.91 -56.08
N THR A 11 -2.15 20.75 -55.81
CA THR A 11 -2.85 19.55 -55.29
C THR A 11 -3.28 19.68 -53.82
N ASN A 12 -2.82 20.73 -53.11
CA ASN A 12 -3.14 20.99 -51.70
C ASN A 12 -4.43 21.82 -51.48
N GLN A 13 -5.19 22.17 -52.53
CA GLN A 13 -6.46 22.90 -52.41
C GLN A 13 -7.52 22.25 -51.49
N PRO A 14 -7.72 20.91 -51.48
CA PRO A 14 -8.68 20.26 -50.58
C PRO A 14 -8.26 20.32 -49.10
N ILE A 15 -6.95 20.38 -48.85
CA ILE A 15 -6.35 20.45 -47.51
C ILE A 15 -6.47 21.89 -46.97
N LYS A 16 -6.30 22.88 -47.85
CA LYS A 16 -6.49 24.31 -47.54
C LYS A 16 -7.95 24.62 -47.15
N GLN A 17 -8.93 24.06 -47.87
CA GLN A 17 -10.36 24.17 -47.52
C GLN A 17 -10.70 23.49 -46.17
N LYS A 18 -10.07 22.35 -45.84
CA LYS A 18 -10.24 21.69 -44.53
C LYS A 18 -9.65 22.52 -43.38
N LEU A 19 -8.51 23.17 -43.59
CA LEU A 19 -7.88 24.06 -42.60
C LEU A 19 -8.63 25.38 -42.42
N ASP A 20 -9.21 25.93 -43.49
CA ASP A 20 -10.06 27.13 -43.43
C ASP A 20 -11.40 26.85 -42.74
N ASN A 21 -11.99 25.67 -42.95
CA ASN A 21 -13.18 25.23 -42.21
C ASN A 21 -12.87 25.00 -40.72
N GLN A 22 -11.71 24.42 -40.39
CA GLN A 22 -11.25 24.31 -39.00
C GLN A 22 -11.01 25.69 -38.36
N SER A 23 -10.40 26.64 -39.08
CA SER A 23 -10.19 28.01 -38.59
C SER A 23 -11.50 28.79 -38.38
N ARG A 24 -12.52 28.57 -39.23
CA ARG A 24 -13.86 29.15 -39.06
C ARG A 24 -14.60 28.56 -37.86
N LEU A 25 -14.44 27.26 -37.59
CA LEU A 25 -14.96 26.60 -36.37
C LEU A 25 -14.25 27.09 -35.10
N ILE A 26 -12.93 27.31 -35.16
CA ILE A 26 -12.14 27.91 -34.06
C ILE A 26 -12.61 29.34 -33.76
N LYS A 27 -12.84 30.17 -34.78
CA LYS A 27 -13.38 31.54 -34.59
C LYS A 27 -14.82 31.54 -34.06
N ARG A 28 -15.63 30.53 -34.39
CA ARG A 28 -17.00 30.39 -33.86
C ARG A 28 -17.01 30.02 -32.37
N ASN A 29 -16.00 29.26 -31.92
CA ASN A 29 -15.84 28.83 -30.52
C ASN A 29 -15.01 29.79 -29.65
N GLN A 30 -14.34 30.79 -30.21
CA GLN A 30 -13.67 31.85 -29.43
C GLN A 30 -14.63 32.80 -28.69
N ARG A 31 -15.96 32.62 -28.82
CA ARG A 31 -16.96 33.32 -27.99
C ARG A 31 -17.26 32.63 -26.65
N SER A 32 -16.70 31.44 -26.40
CA SER A 32 -16.68 30.80 -25.08
C SER A 32 -15.24 30.69 -24.57
N ASN A 33 -15.05 30.70 -23.26
CA ASN A 33 -13.77 30.62 -22.54
C ASN A 33 -13.05 29.25 -22.70
N ASP A 34 -13.00 28.71 -23.92
CA ASP A 34 -12.50 27.37 -24.20
C ASP A 34 -11.09 27.45 -24.83
N LEU A 35 -10.10 26.82 -24.17
CA LEU A 35 -8.78 26.59 -24.76
C LEU A 35 -8.82 25.29 -25.59
N ALA A 36 -8.20 25.29 -26.77
CA ALA A 36 -8.09 24.13 -27.64
C ALA A 36 -6.61 23.79 -27.89
N ILE A 37 -6.21 22.54 -27.61
CA ILE A 37 -4.91 22.01 -28.05
C ILE A 37 -5.17 20.99 -29.14
N ILE A 38 -4.65 21.28 -30.34
CA ILE A 38 -4.71 20.38 -31.50
C ILE A 38 -3.39 19.61 -31.56
N LYS A 39 -3.44 18.27 -31.50
CA LYS A 39 -2.30 17.40 -31.78
C LYS A 39 -2.70 16.33 -32.79
N GLY A 40 -2.17 16.44 -34.00
CA GLY A 40 -2.52 15.52 -35.11
C GLY A 40 -4.00 15.63 -35.50
N LYS A 41 -4.68 14.49 -35.63
CA LYS A 41 -6.12 14.40 -35.98
C LYS A 41 -7.07 14.50 -34.78
N GLN A 42 -6.59 14.85 -33.59
CA GLN A 42 -7.42 14.98 -32.39
C GLN A 42 -7.38 16.40 -31.81
N ALA A 43 -8.55 16.86 -31.37
CA ALA A 43 -8.73 18.13 -30.67
C ALA A 43 -9.14 17.86 -29.22
N ILE A 44 -8.42 18.47 -28.27
CA ILE A 44 -8.75 18.46 -26.85
C ILE A 44 -9.32 19.85 -26.51
N PHE A 45 -10.54 19.88 -26.00
CA PHE A 45 -11.22 21.11 -25.58
C PHE A 45 -11.30 21.16 -24.06
N TYR A 46 -10.98 22.33 -23.50
CA TYR A 46 -11.09 22.62 -22.07
C TYR A 46 -12.27 23.57 -21.86
N ARG A 47 -13.25 23.17 -21.04
CA ARG A 47 -14.34 24.06 -20.63
C ARG A 47 -14.17 24.48 -19.17
N LYS A 48 -14.15 25.78 -18.91
CA LYS A 48 -14.09 26.35 -17.55
C LYS A 48 -15.54 26.53 -17.03
N GLN A 49 -15.94 25.84 -15.96
CA GLN A 49 -17.25 26.06 -15.34
C GLN A 49 -17.15 27.11 -14.21
N PRO A 50 -18.04 28.12 -14.16
CA PRO A 50 -18.15 29.00 -13.02
C PRO A 50 -18.92 28.36 -11.86
N ASN A 51 -18.45 28.61 -10.65
CA ASN A 51 -19.01 28.12 -9.39
C ASN A 51 -20.44 28.71 -9.19
N SER A 52 -21.44 27.87 -8.92
CA SER A 52 -22.84 28.30 -8.70
C SER A 52 -23.16 28.58 -7.22
N ASN A 53 -22.17 28.96 -6.41
CA ASN A 53 -22.38 29.44 -5.04
C ASN A 53 -21.91 30.89 -4.93
N LYS A 54 -22.85 31.79 -4.66
CA LYS A 54 -22.59 33.20 -4.37
C LYS A 54 -21.80 33.34 -3.06
N ILE A 55 -20.58 33.80 -3.23
CA ILE A 55 -19.69 34.64 -2.42
C ILE A 55 -20.30 35.28 -1.17
N SER A 56 -19.60 35.15 -0.03
CA SER A 56 -19.40 36.25 0.93
C SER A 56 -17.91 36.66 0.88
N ASP A 57 -17.67 37.96 0.74
CA ASP A 57 -16.37 38.57 0.47
C ASP A 57 -15.33 38.32 1.56
N ASN A 58 -14.28 37.55 1.24
CA ASN A 58 -12.86 37.80 1.54
C ASN A 58 -12.08 36.48 1.48
N GLN A 59 -11.63 36.12 0.27
CA GLN A 59 -10.41 35.33 -0.02
C GLN A 59 -10.34 35.18 -1.55
N LYS A 60 -9.52 36.00 -2.20
CA LYS A 60 -9.14 35.80 -3.60
C LYS A 60 -7.85 34.98 -3.61
N GLU A 61 -7.89 33.93 -4.43
CA GLU A 61 -6.83 33.02 -4.88
C GLU A 61 -7.08 31.57 -4.41
N ASP A 62 -7.05 30.67 -5.40
CA ASP A 62 -7.31 29.22 -5.36
C ASP A 62 -8.77 28.72 -5.43
N GLU A 63 -9.49 29.07 -6.51
CA GLU A 63 -10.60 28.24 -7.01
C GLU A 63 -10.38 27.85 -8.48
N ILE A 64 -9.77 26.68 -8.70
CA ILE A 64 -9.87 25.93 -9.97
C ILE A 64 -10.54 24.60 -9.66
N THR A 65 -11.87 24.55 -9.72
CA THR A 65 -12.63 23.31 -9.56
C THR A 65 -13.18 22.84 -10.91
N GLN A 66 -12.58 21.73 -11.37
CA GLN A 66 -12.98 20.87 -12.48
C GLN A 66 -12.71 21.39 -13.91
N ILE A 67 -11.91 20.60 -14.64
CA ILE A 67 -11.73 20.73 -16.08
C ILE A 67 -12.32 19.49 -16.76
N GLU A 68 -13.22 19.76 -17.70
CA GLU A 68 -13.85 18.76 -18.55
C GLU A 68 -12.90 18.43 -19.71
N VAL A 69 -12.40 17.19 -19.78
CA VAL A 69 -11.55 16.75 -20.90
C VAL A 69 -12.42 16.01 -21.90
N ARG A 70 -12.61 16.63 -23.07
CA ARG A 70 -13.30 16.02 -24.22
C ARG A 70 -12.29 15.49 -25.24
N ILE A 71 -12.34 14.20 -25.51
CA ILE A 71 -11.48 13.53 -26.50
C ILE A 71 -12.34 13.13 -27.70
N PHE A 72 -11.99 13.63 -28.89
CA PHE A 72 -12.67 13.32 -30.15
C PHE A 72 -11.94 12.23 -30.95
N PRO A 73 -12.66 11.27 -31.58
CA PRO A 73 -12.06 10.24 -32.42
C PRO A 73 -11.62 10.77 -33.80
N THR A 74 -10.77 9.99 -34.47
CA THR A 74 -10.05 10.29 -35.71
C THR A 74 -10.92 10.40 -36.96
N THR A 75 -12.19 10.01 -36.88
CA THR A 75 -13.19 10.07 -37.95
C THR A 75 -14.44 10.73 -37.38
N MET A 76 -14.66 12.00 -37.72
CA MET A 76 -15.89 12.69 -37.33
C MET A 76 -17.04 12.19 -38.22
N ASP A 77 -17.91 11.34 -37.67
CA ASP A 77 -19.30 11.31 -38.09
C ASP A 77 -20.07 12.33 -37.23
N SER A 78 -21.01 13.03 -37.86
CA SER A 78 -21.87 14.07 -37.27
C SER A 78 -22.73 13.63 -36.09
N SER A 79 -22.69 12.34 -35.74
CA SER A 79 -23.46 11.69 -34.66
C SER A 79 -22.64 11.38 -33.40
N SER A 80 -21.30 11.47 -33.42
CA SER A 80 -20.44 11.01 -32.33
C SER A 80 -20.36 12.00 -31.15
N LYS A 81 -20.76 11.56 -29.94
CA LYS A 81 -20.64 12.36 -28.71
C LYS A 81 -19.22 12.23 -28.12
N PRO A 82 -18.64 13.31 -27.55
CA PRO A 82 -17.30 13.26 -26.95
C PRO A 82 -17.29 12.48 -25.63
N VAL A 83 -16.25 11.66 -25.41
CA VAL A 83 -15.98 11.06 -24.09
C VAL A 83 -15.66 12.19 -23.12
N THR A 84 -16.39 12.24 -22.01
CA THR A 84 -16.14 13.22 -20.96
C THR A 84 -15.45 12.53 -19.80
N VAL A 85 -14.14 12.73 -19.68
CA VAL A 85 -13.37 12.30 -18.51
C VAL A 85 -13.10 13.52 -17.63
N SER A 86 -13.76 13.59 -16.48
CA SER A 86 -13.43 14.59 -15.46
C SER A 86 -12.14 14.18 -14.73
N CYS A 87 -11.07 14.93 -14.97
CA CYS A 87 -9.75 14.72 -14.38
C CYS A 87 -9.16 16.07 -13.95
N GLU A 88 -8.45 16.09 -12.83
CA GLU A 88 -7.63 17.25 -12.43
C GLU A 88 -6.47 17.46 -13.45
N ASN A 89 -6.25 18.73 -13.80
CA ASN A 89 -5.65 19.26 -15.04
C ASN A 89 -4.40 18.56 -15.59
N GLU A 90 -3.47 18.11 -14.75
CA GLU A 90 -2.16 17.63 -15.22
C GLU A 90 -2.15 16.13 -15.60
N GLY A 91 -3.07 15.35 -15.02
CA GLY A 91 -3.11 13.89 -15.21
C GLY A 91 -3.65 13.47 -16.57
N ALA A 92 -4.66 14.18 -17.08
CA ALA A 92 -5.32 13.84 -18.34
C ALA A 92 -4.43 14.10 -19.58
N ILE A 93 -3.69 15.21 -19.57
CA ILE A 93 -2.75 15.59 -20.65
C ILE A 93 -1.57 14.59 -20.71
N SER A 94 -1.14 14.11 -19.54
CA SER A 94 -0.09 13.09 -19.47
C SER A 94 -0.59 11.72 -19.94
N ALA A 95 -1.83 11.34 -19.59
CA ALA A 95 -2.45 10.07 -19.97
C ALA A 95 -2.78 9.97 -21.48
N SER A 96 -3.20 11.06 -22.12
CA SER A 96 -3.55 11.08 -23.55
C SER A 96 -2.36 10.80 -24.47
N LYS A 97 -1.12 11.00 -23.99
CA LYS A 97 0.11 10.64 -24.73
C LYS A 97 0.29 9.13 -24.91
N TRP A 98 -0.41 8.31 -24.12
CA TRP A 98 -0.17 6.86 -24.05
C TRP A 98 -1.29 5.99 -24.63
N VAL A 99 -2.38 6.59 -25.11
CA VAL A 99 -3.57 5.86 -25.55
C VAL A 99 -4.22 6.53 -26.75
N GLU A 100 -4.31 5.78 -27.83
CA GLU A 100 -5.25 6.05 -28.90
C GLU A 100 -6.57 5.33 -28.57
N LEU A 101 -7.63 6.11 -28.37
CA LEU A 101 -8.97 5.56 -28.18
C LEU A 101 -9.48 5.03 -29.52
N LYS A 102 -9.93 3.78 -29.54
CA LYS A 102 -10.51 3.15 -30.73
C LYS A 102 -11.92 3.69 -31.03
N SER A 103 -12.73 3.92 -29.99
CA SER A 103 -14.02 4.60 -30.09
C SER A 103 -14.38 5.22 -28.72
N PRO A 104 -15.09 6.36 -28.71
CA PRO A 104 -15.64 6.97 -27.50
C PRO A 104 -16.56 6.03 -26.70
N GLU A 105 -17.45 5.35 -27.41
CA GLU A 105 -18.49 4.49 -26.84
C GLU A 105 -17.86 3.33 -26.05
N ARG A 106 -16.76 2.76 -26.56
CA ARG A 106 -16.02 1.71 -25.87
C ARG A 106 -15.40 2.20 -24.56
N ALA A 107 -14.86 3.42 -24.54
CA ALA A 107 -14.32 4.01 -23.33
C ALA A 107 -15.43 4.26 -22.30
N ASP A 108 -16.58 4.77 -22.72
CA ASP A 108 -17.74 4.99 -21.86
C ASP A 108 -18.28 3.67 -21.28
N SER A 109 -18.37 2.61 -22.08
CA SER A 109 -18.76 1.27 -21.61
C SER A 109 -17.79 0.71 -20.56
N VAL A 110 -16.49 0.94 -20.70
CA VAL A 110 -15.50 0.55 -19.69
C VAL A 110 -15.73 1.31 -18.37
N LEU A 111 -15.99 2.61 -18.44
CA LEU A 111 -16.27 3.43 -17.25
C LEU A 111 -17.58 3.01 -16.57
N GLU A 112 -18.62 2.76 -17.35
CA GLU A 112 -19.93 2.29 -16.85
C GLU A 112 -19.82 0.90 -16.20
N LEU A 113 -19.08 -0.03 -16.81
CA LEU A 113 -18.81 -1.34 -16.20
C LEU A 113 -18.15 -1.20 -14.82
N LEU A 114 -17.14 -0.33 -14.69
CA LEU A 114 -16.50 -0.09 -13.40
C LEU A 114 -17.47 0.50 -12.36
N ARG A 115 -18.36 1.42 -12.76
CA ARG A 115 -19.41 1.96 -11.89
C ARG A 115 -20.40 0.89 -11.44
N ASN A 116 -20.80 -0.01 -12.35
CA ASN A 116 -21.71 -1.13 -12.04
C ASN A 116 -21.08 -2.11 -11.03
N TYR A 117 -19.76 -2.22 -11.00
CA TYR A 117 -19.02 -2.97 -9.98
C TYR A 117 -18.76 -2.19 -8.68
N GLY A 118 -19.30 -0.97 -8.56
CA GLY A 118 -19.28 -0.16 -7.35
C GLY A 118 -18.07 0.77 -7.22
N ALA A 119 -17.35 1.05 -8.32
CA ALA A 119 -16.25 2.00 -8.29
C ALA A 119 -16.75 3.45 -8.24
N SER A 120 -16.22 4.23 -7.29
CA SER A 120 -16.49 5.67 -7.24
C SER A 120 -15.80 6.41 -8.38
N GLN A 121 -16.28 7.61 -8.71
CA GLN A 121 -15.64 8.46 -9.70
C GLN A 121 -14.16 8.73 -9.37
N THR A 122 -13.81 8.92 -8.09
CA THR A 122 -12.43 9.11 -7.64
C THR A 122 -11.54 7.88 -7.86
N GLN A 123 -12.08 6.67 -7.63
CA GLN A 123 -11.36 5.42 -7.87
C GLN A 123 -11.16 5.17 -9.36
N ILE A 124 -12.18 5.45 -10.17
CA ILE A 124 -12.12 5.36 -11.63
C ILE A 124 -11.06 6.33 -12.18
N SER A 125 -11.09 7.61 -11.78
CA SER A 125 -10.09 8.59 -12.21
C SER A 125 -8.67 8.15 -11.84
N LYS A 126 -8.48 7.58 -10.64
CA LYS A 126 -7.18 7.02 -10.22
C LYS A 126 -6.75 5.85 -11.10
N LEU A 127 -7.65 4.89 -11.36
CA LEU A 127 -7.41 3.73 -12.23
C LEU A 127 -6.96 4.17 -13.62
N ILE A 128 -7.75 5.03 -14.28
CA ILE A 128 -7.47 5.49 -15.63
C ILE A 128 -6.17 6.30 -15.69
N ARG A 129 -5.90 7.17 -14.72
CA ARG A 129 -4.62 7.91 -14.66
C ARG A 129 -3.42 6.96 -14.55
N SER A 130 -3.55 5.90 -13.77
CA SER A 130 -2.47 4.92 -13.55
C SER A 130 -2.32 3.91 -14.69
N HIS A 131 -3.40 3.60 -15.40
CA HIS A 131 -3.41 2.64 -16.49
C HIS A 131 -4.36 3.07 -17.62
N PRO A 132 -4.00 4.10 -18.41
CA PRO A 132 -4.87 4.68 -19.43
C PRO A 132 -5.35 3.67 -20.48
N LYS A 133 -4.52 2.64 -20.79
CA LYS A 133 -4.83 1.59 -21.77
C LYS A 133 -6.10 0.79 -21.44
N LEU A 134 -6.58 0.87 -20.19
CA LEU A 134 -7.84 0.26 -19.78
C LEU A 134 -9.03 0.77 -20.62
N LEU A 135 -9.02 2.03 -21.05
CA LEU A 135 -10.09 2.60 -21.89
C LEU A 135 -10.19 1.97 -23.27
N SER A 136 -9.11 1.35 -23.75
CA SER A 136 -9.09 0.63 -25.03
C SER A 136 -9.44 -0.86 -24.88
N ALA A 137 -9.66 -1.35 -23.65
CA ALA A 137 -10.01 -2.75 -23.39
C ALA A 137 -11.42 -3.08 -23.85
N ASP A 138 -11.70 -4.37 -24.05
CA ASP A 138 -13.05 -4.86 -24.36
C ASP A 138 -13.85 -5.04 -23.06
N PRO A 139 -14.93 -4.28 -22.82
CA PRO A 139 -15.67 -4.36 -21.58
C PRO A 139 -16.21 -5.78 -21.36
N GLU A 140 -16.81 -6.40 -22.37
CA GLU A 140 -17.45 -7.73 -22.27
C GLU A 140 -16.45 -8.88 -22.39
N LYS A 141 -15.53 -8.82 -23.36
CA LYS A 141 -14.65 -9.96 -23.64
C LYS A 141 -13.39 -10.00 -22.78
N THR A 142 -12.99 -8.87 -22.20
CA THR A 142 -11.72 -8.79 -21.47
C THR A 142 -11.85 -8.35 -20.01
N LEU A 143 -12.66 -7.33 -19.71
CA LEU A 143 -12.76 -6.80 -18.35
C LEU A 143 -13.78 -7.54 -17.51
N LEU A 144 -14.98 -7.76 -18.03
CA LEU A 144 -16.07 -8.43 -17.33
C LEU A 144 -15.64 -9.80 -16.79
N PRO A 145 -15.00 -10.71 -17.56
CA PRO A 145 -14.60 -12.02 -17.04
C PRO A 145 -13.58 -11.92 -15.90
N LYS A 146 -12.73 -10.89 -15.90
CA LYS A 146 -11.78 -10.64 -14.79
C LYS A 146 -12.50 -10.16 -13.55
N LEU A 147 -13.46 -9.24 -13.71
CA LEU A 147 -14.23 -8.69 -12.60
C LEU A 147 -15.13 -9.77 -11.97
N GLU A 148 -15.76 -10.63 -12.79
CA GLU A 148 -16.52 -11.79 -12.33
C GLU A 148 -15.64 -12.77 -11.57
N PHE A 149 -14.47 -13.14 -12.11
CA PHE A 149 -13.52 -13.99 -11.42
C PHE A 149 -13.15 -13.41 -10.06
N PHE A 150 -12.74 -12.14 -9.99
CA PHE A 150 -12.37 -11.54 -8.70
C PHE A 150 -13.56 -11.40 -7.74
N SER A 151 -14.78 -11.24 -8.26
CA SER A 151 -16.01 -11.19 -7.45
C SER A 151 -16.45 -12.56 -6.95
N SER A 152 -16.05 -13.64 -7.64
CA SER A 152 -16.26 -15.01 -7.15
C SER A 152 -15.32 -15.40 -6.01
N LEU A 153 -14.27 -14.60 -5.75
CA LEU A 153 -13.43 -14.76 -4.57
C LEU A 153 -14.17 -14.24 -3.33
N GLU A 154 -13.78 -14.70 -2.14
CA GLU A 154 -14.33 -14.22 -0.85
C GLU A 154 -13.86 -12.79 -0.52
N ILE A 155 -14.15 -11.83 -1.41
CA ILE A 155 -13.74 -10.42 -1.34
C ILE A 155 -14.99 -9.56 -1.46
N SER A 156 -15.17 -8.61 -0.54
CA SER A 156 -16.25 -7.63 -0.67
C SER A 156 -16.04 -6.74 -1.89
N LYS A 157 -17.12 -6.29 -2.54
CA LYS A 157 -17.04 -5.38 -3.70
C LYS A 157 -16.17 -4.14 -3.41
N VAL A 158 -16.31 -3.57 -2.21
CA VAL A 158 -15.51 -2.40 -1.76
C VAL A 158 -14.01 -2.72 -1.71
N ASP A 159 -13.63 -3.87 -1.14
CA ASP A 159 -12.23 -4.28 -1.06
C ASP A 159 -11.66 -4.67 -2.42
N LEU A 160 -12.48 -5.25 -3.29
CA LEU A 160 -12.10 -5.56 -4.66
C LEU A 160 -11.73 -4.27 -5.41
N ILE A 161 -12.60 -3.27 -5.41
CA ILE A 161 -12.32 -2.00 -6.09
C ILE A 161 -11.09 -1.31 -5.49
N LYS A 162 -10.92 -1.31 -4.15
CA LYS A 162 -9.69 -0.79 -3.52
C LYS A 162 -8.45 -1.51 -4.02
N THR A 163 -8.51 -2.84 -4.12
CA THR A 163 -7.41 -3.68 -4.60
C THR A 163 -7.06 -3.36 -6.05
N LEU A 164 -8.07 -3.26 -6.93
CA LEU A 164 -7.86 -2.92 -8.34
C LEU A 164 -7.33 -1.49 -8.51
N ALA A 165 -7.86 -0.52 -7.75
CA ALA A 165 -7.38 0.86 -7.77
C ALA A 165 -5.95 1.03 -7.24
N PHE A 166 -5.49 0.10 -6.40
CA PHE A 166 -4.11 0.04 -5.93
C PHE A 166 -3.21 -0.73 -6.91
N ASN A 167 -3.72 -1.77 -7.56
CA ASN A 167 -3.01 -2.57 -8.56
C ASN A 167 -3.78 -2.68 -9.89
N PRO A 168 -3.78 -1.63 -10.71
CA PRO A 168 -4.51 -1.60 -11.98
C PRO A 168 -3.97 -2.62 -13.00
N GLN A 169 -2.72 -3.07 -12.83
CA GLN A 169 -2.07 -4.01 -13.73
C GLN A 169 -2.75 -5.40 -13.72
N LEU A 170 -3.51 -5.73 -12.67
CA LEU A 170 -4.36 -6.93 -12.65
C LEU A 170 -5.39 -6.92 -13.78
N LEU A 171 -5.93 -5.75 -14.12
CA LEU A 171 -6.89 -5.60 -15.22
C LEU A 171 -6.21 -5.66 -16.59
N ALA A 172 -4.89 -5.44 -16.65
CA ALA A 172 -4.10 -5.62 -17.87
C ALA A 172 -3.68 -7.08 -18.09
N ALA A 173 -3.40 -7.81 -17.01
CA ALA A 173 -2.94 -9.20 -17.07
C ALA A 173 -3.99 -10.14 -17.68
N SER A 174 -3.54 -11.17 -18.42
CA SER A 174 -4.43 -12.17 -19.01
C SER A 174 -5.08 -13.03 -17.92
N LEU A 175 -6.42 -13.14 -17.95
CA LEU A 175 -7.14 -14.02 -17.02
C LEU A 175 -6.71 -15.48 -17.19
N ARG A 176 -6.81 -15.99 -18.42
CA ARG A 176 -6.54 -17.39 -18.77
C ARG A 176 -5.07 -17.77 -18.61
N ASN A 177 -4.15 -16.91 -19.06
CA ASN A 177 -2.75 -17.27 -19.17
C ASN A 177 -1.91 -16.84 -17.96
N ARG A 178 -2.42 -15.97 -17.09
CA ARG A 178 -1.67 -15.41 -15.96
C ARG A 178 -2.40 -15.54 -14.63
N ILE A 179 -3.60 -14.97 -14.53
CA ILE A 179 -4.33 -14.85 -13.24
C ILE A 179 -4.79 -16.24 -12.76
N LEU A 180 -5.52 -16.98 -13.59
CA LEU A 180 -6.05 -18.31 -13.23
C LEU A 180 -4.94 -19.32 -12.90
N PRO A 181 -3.86 -19.48 -13.69
CA PRO A 181 -2.76 -20.38 -13.34
C PRO A 181 -2.10 -20.03 -12.01
N THR A 182 -1.89 -18.74 -11.74
CA THR A 182 -1.30 -18.30 -10.46
C THR A 182 -2.26 -18.48 -9.30
N TYR A 183 -3.55 -18.21 -9.49
CA TYR A 183 -4.58 -18.47 -8.48
C TYR A 183 -4.64 -19.97 -8.12
N ASN A 184 -4.71 -20.85 -9.11
CA ASN A 184 -4.75 -22.31 -8.89
C ASN A 184 -3.50 -22.81 -8.18
N PHE A 185 -2.32 -22.30 -8.56
CA PHE A 185 -1.07 -22.58 -7.85
C PHE A 185 -1.11 -22.11 -6.39
N LEU A 186 -1.61 -20.90 -6.11
CA LEU A 186 -1.72 -20.42 -4.74
C LEU A 186 -2.73 -21.26 -3.94
N ARG A 187 -3.86 -21.66 -4.53
CA ARG A 187 -4.88 -22.49 -3.87
C ARG A 187 -4.43 -23.90 -3.57
N SER A 188 -3.49 -24.46 -4.34
CA SER A 188 -2.90 -25.77 -4.01
C SER A 188 -1.98 -25.73 -2.78
N MET A 189 -1.55 -24.53 -2.34
CA MET A 189 -0.63 -24.36 -1.21
C MET A 189 -1.23 -23.59 -0.03
N LEU A 190 -2.31 -22.83 -0.25
CA LEU A 190 -2.89 -21.87 0.68
C LEU A 190 -4.42 -22.00 0.76
N SER A 191 -4.97 -21.62 1.92
CA SER A 191 -6.42 -21.40 2.08
C SER A 191 -6.92 -20.20 1.27
N GLU A 192 -8.22 -20.17 0.96
CA GLU A 192 -8.87 -19.07 0.21
C GLU A 192 -8.53 -17.70 0.81
N LYS A 193 -8.71 -17.58 2.13
CA LYS A 193 -8.38 -16.39 2.91
C LYS A 193 -6.94 -15.91 2.69
N ASN A 194 -5.98 -16.83 2.60
CA ASN A 194 -4.58 -16.48 2.39
C ASN A 194 -4.29 -16.09 0.94
N VAL A 195 -4.95 -16.72 -0.05
CA VAL A 195 -4.85 -16.30 -1.46
C VAL A 195 -5.40 -14.89 -1.65
N VAL A 196 -6.56 -14.61 -1.06
CA VAL A 196 -7.15 -13.27 -1.02
C VAL A 196 -6.19 -12.26 -0.37
N ALA A 197 -5.54 -12.63 0.74
CA ALA A 197 -4.55 -11.77 1.39
C ALA A 197 -3.34 -11.47 0.49
N VAL A 198 -2.86 -12.46 -0.28
CA VAL A 198 -1.77 -12.27 -1.26
C VAL A 198 -2.20 -11.31 -2.38
N LEU A 199 -3.43 -11.46 -2.89
CA LEU A 199 -3.99 -10.58 -3.92
C LEU A 199 -4.08 -9.12 -3.42
N LYS A 200 -4.60 -8.90 -2.21
CA LYS A 200 -4.77 -7.56 -1.60
C LYS A 200 -3.45 -6.85 -1.33
N ARG A 201 -2.34 -7.58 -1.12
CA ARG A 201 -1.01 -7.00 -0.81
C ARG A 201 -0.24 -6.51 -2.04
N ASN A 202 -0.86 -6.44 -3.22
CA ASN A 202 -0.19 -6.06 -4.47
C ASN A 202 1.02 -6.95 -4.77
N SER A 203 0.86 -8.25 -4.56
CA SER A 203 1.92 -9.19 -4.88
C SER A 203 2.13 -9.24 -6.40
N TRP A 204 3.38 -9.08 -6.81
CA TRP A 204 3.78 -9.13 -8.22
C TRP A 204 3.62 -10.52 -8.85
N ILE A 205 3.32 -11.54 -8.05
CA ILE A 205 3.12 -12.92 -8.51
C ILE A 205 2.04 -13.05 -9.59
N PHE A 206 0.98 -12.23 -9.52
CA PHE A 206 -0.09 -12.21 -10.53
C PHE A 206 0.31 -11.47 -11.83
N LEU A 207 1.41 -10.71 -11.82
CA LEU A 207 1.93 -10.01 -13.00
C LEU A 207 3.04 -10.83 -13.66
N GLU A 208 4.00 -11.32 -12.88
CA GLU A 208 5.19 -12.00 -13.39
C GLU A 208 5.06 -13.52 -13.50
N SER A 209 3.98 -14.11 -12.98
CA SER A 209 3.78 -15.56 -12.81
C SER A 209 4.66 -16.20 -11.73
N HIS A 210 4.12 -17.26 -11.11
CA HIS A 210 4.79 -18.08 -10.12
C HIS A 210 5.91 -18.97 -10.69
N ARG A 211 5.88 -19.26 -12.00
CA ARG A 211 6.76 -20.28 -12.62
C ARG A 211 8.24 -19.90 -12.61
N LYS A 212 8.55 -18.63 -12.85
CA LYS A 212 9.94 -18.17 -13.08
C LYS A 212 10.75 -18.05 -11.78
N HIS A 213 10.10 -17.66 -10.69
CA HIS A 213 10.76 -17.29 -9.44
C HIS A 213 10.24 -18.14 -8.27
N VAL A 214 8.92 -18.14 -8.05
CA VAL A 214 8.31 -18.76 -6.86
C VAL A 214 8.51 -20.28 -6.84
N VAL A 215 8.28 -20.97 -7.96
CA VAL A 215 8.41 -22.45 -8.02
C VAL A 215 9.86 -22.90 -7.78
N PRO A 216 10.89 -22.37 -8.48
CA PRO A 216 12.29 -22.70 -8.19
C PRO A 216 12.69 -22.38 -6.74
N ASN A 217 12.27 -21.22 -6.21
CA ASN A 217 12.61 -20.82 -4.84
C ASN A 217 11.96 -21.73 -3.79
N ILE A 218 10.73 -22.21 -4.05
CA ILE A 218 10.10 -23.24 -3.21
C ILE A 218 10.88 -24.56 -3.28
N GLY A 219 11.37 -24.94 -4.47
CA GLY A 219 12.27 -26.09 -4.63
C GLY A 219 13.51 -25.97 -3.74
N LEU A 220 14.21 -24.84 -3.81
CA LEU A 220 15.38 -24.55 -2.99
C LEU A 220 15.09 -24.61 -1.48
N LEU A 221 13.92 -24.11 -1.05
CA LEU A 221 13.50 -24.20 0.36
C LEU A 221 13.27 -25.66 0.80
N ARG A 222 12.66 -26.48 -0.06
CA ARG A 222 12.44 -27.91 0.23
C ARG A 222 13.76 -28.67 0.32
N GLU A 223 14.67 -28.43 -0.62
CA GLU A 223 16.04 -28.98 -0.60
C GLU A 223 16.81 -28.53 0.64
N SER A 224 16.53 -27.32 1.12
CA SER A 224 17.10 -26.79 2.37
C SER A 224 16.37 -27.27 3.64
N GLY A 225 15.45 -28.23 3.54
CA GLY A 225 14.77 -28.85 4.67
C GLY A 225 13.60 -28.05 5.26
N MET A 226 13.14 -26.97 4.61
CA MET A 226 12.04 -26.18 5.13
C MET A 226 10.69 -26.93 5.02
N PRO A 227 9.94 -27.12 6.13
CA PRO A 227 8.66 -27.81 6.12
C PRO A 227 7.61 -27.08 5.28
N GLN A 228 6.72 -27.86 4.67
CA GLN A 228 5.64 -27.34 3.84
C GLN A 228 4.77 -26.26 4.55
N PRO A 229 4.43 -26.38 5.86
CA PRO A 229 3.72 -25.30 6.57
C PRO A 229 4.50 -23.97 6.62
N CYS A 230 5.83 -24.02 6.76
CA CYS A 230 6.68 -22.83 6.76
C CYS A 230 6.74 -22.19 5.36
N ILE A 231 6.82 -23.01 4.31
CA ILE A 231 6.76 -22.56 2.91
C ILE A 231 5.42 -21.88 2.63
N SER A 232 4.31 -22.50 3.03
CA SER A 232 2.97 -21.91 2.88
C SER A 232 2.85 -20.59 3.66
N LEU A 233 3.42 -20.50 4.86
CA LEU A 233 3.46 -19.25 5.64
C LEU A 233 4.26 -18.15 4.91
N LEU A 234 5.43 -18.48 4.37
CA LEU A 234 6.26 -17.55 3.61
C LEU A 234 5.53 -17.07 2.34
N LEU A 235 4.89 -17.99 1.61
CA LEU A 235 4.12 -17.65 0.40
C LEU A 235 2.94 -16.72 0.72
N ALA A 236 2.25 -16.96 1.84
CA ALA A 236 1.10 -16.17 2.26
C ALA A 236 1.47 -14.77 2.76
N HIS A 237 2.59 -14.61 3.47
CA HIS A 237 2.92 -13.37 4.17
C HIS A 237 4.11 -12.60 3.58
N CYS A 238 4.86 -13.22 2.68
CA CYS A 238 6.17 -12.76 2.26
C CYS A 238 6.47 -13.09 0.80
N THR A 239 5.45 -13.06 -0.05
CA THR A 239 5.58 -13.36 -1.48
C THR A 239 6.74 -12.62 -2.17
N PRO A 240 7.08 -11.35 -1.84
CA PRO A 240 8.23 -10.67 -2.44
C PRO A 240 9.57 -11.41 -2.28
N ALA A 241 9.78 -12.14 -1.18
CA ALA A 241 10.99 -12.94 -0.98
C ALA A 241 11.08 -14.07 -2.02
N LEU A 242 9.97 -14.78 -2.24
CA LEU A 242 9.89 -15.85 -3.24
C LEU A 242 9.88 -15.35 -4.69
N MET A 243 9.66 -14.05 -4.91
CA MET A 243 9.75 -13.42 -6.23
C MET A 243 11.17 -12.99 -6.59
N LEU A 244 12.15 -13.11 -5.68
CA LEU A 244 13.55 -12.87 -6.02
C LEU A 244 14.03 -13.83 -7.11
N ASN A 245 15.04 -13.41 -7.87
CA ASN A 245 15.70 -14.35 -8.77
C ASN A 245 16.31 -15.52 -7.96
N PRO A 246 16.40 -16.75 -8.53
CA PRO A 246 16.84 -17.90 -7.77
C PRO A 246 18.23 -17.78 -7.13
N GLU A 247 19.18 -17.13 -7.80
CA GLU A 247 20.51 -16.86 -7.23
C GLU A 247 20.45 -15.97 -5.98
N LYS A 248 19.79 -14.81 -6.05
CA LYS A 248 19.67 -13.90 -4.89
C LYS A 248 18.82 -14.52 -3.79
N PHE A 249 17.83 -15.34 -4.14
CA PHE A 249 17.08 -16.10 -3.15
C PHE A 249 17.96 -17.13 -2.45
N GLY A 250 18.81 -17.85 -3.19
CA GLY A 250 19.81 -18.75 -2.62
C GLY A 250 20.78 -18.04 -1.68
N GLN A 251 21.29 -16.86 -2.07
CA GLN A 251 22.11 -16.00 -1.21
C GLN A 251 21.36 -15.59 0.07
N LEU A 252 20.11 -15.16 -0.04
CA LEU A 252 19.25 -14.83 1.10
C LEU A 252 19.07 -16.01 2.06
N VAL A 253 18.85 -17.21 1.53
CA VAL A 253 18.76 -18.44 2.33
C VAL A 253 20.10 -18.77 2.99
N GLY A 254 21.21 -18.58 2.29
CA GLY A 254 22.57 -18.70 2.82
C GLY A 254 22.82 -17.76 4.00
N GLU A 255 22.56 -16.46 3.82
CA GLU A 255 22.67 -15.46 4.89
C GLU A 255 21.86 -15.84 6.13
N VAL A 256 20.62 -16.30 5.95
CA VAL A 256 19.76 -16.75 7.07
C VAL A 256 20.33 -17.98 7.78
N LYS A 257 20.92 -18.93 7.04
CA LYS A 257 21.61 -20.11 7.63
C LYS A 257 22.88 -19.71 8.39
N GLU A 258 23.71 -18.84 7.82
CA GLU A 258 24.94 -18.33 8.45
C GLU A 258 24.63 -17.58 9.75
N MET A 259 23.49 -16.89 9.81
CA MET A 259 22.99 -16.28 11.04
C MET A 259 22.47 -17.29 12.08
N GLY A 260 22.53 -18.60 11.83
CA GLY A 260 22.17 -19.64 12.78
C GLY A 260 20.68 -19.93 12.88
N PHE A 261 19.88 -19.55 11.87
CA PHE A 261 18.47 -19.95 11.82
C PHE A 261 18.34 -21.39 11.33
N ASN A 262 17.59 -22.20 12.08
CA ASN A 262 17.12 -23.49 11.61
C ASN A 262 15.89 -23.27 10.69
N LEU A 263 16.01 -23.66 9.42
CA LEU A 263 14.95 -23.54 8.41
C LEU A 263 13.74 -24.44 8.67
N GLU A 264 13.87 -25.42 9.56
CA GLU A 264 12.75 -26.25 10.03
C GLU A 264 11.78 -25.50 10.92
N LYS A 265 12.26 -24.41 11.56
CA LYS A 265 11.45 -23.62 12.50
C LYS A 265 10.78 -22.46 11.78
N SER A 266 9.56 -22.12 12.21
CA SER A 266 8.80 -20.98 11.68
C SER A 266 9.48 -19.62 11.89
N THR A 267 10.43 -19.51 12.82
CA THR A 267 11.24 -18.29 13.02
C THR A 267 12.10 -17.95 11.81
N SER A 268 12.53 -18.95 11.03
CA SER A 268 13.27 -18.73 9.78
C SER A 268 12.44 -17.99 8.72
N VAL A 269 11.12 -18.20 8.69
CA VAL A 269 10.21 -17.46 7.81
C VAL A 269 10.26 -15.96 8.12
N ASN A 270 10.23 -15.61 9.40
CA ASN A 270 10.35 -14.20 9.82
C ASN A 270 11.74 -13.62 9.47
N ALA A 271 12.80 -14.43 9.56
CA ALA A 271 14.15 -14.00 9.18
C ALA A 271 14.26 -13.73 7.67
N LEU A 272 13.76 -14.65 6.83
CA LEU A 272 13.70 -14.45 5.37
C LEU A 272 12.93 -13.18 5.00
N CYS A 273 11.84 -12.88 5.72
CA CYS A 273 11.11 -11.64 5.54
C CYS A 273 11.85 -10.39 5.99
N ALA A 274 12.63 -10.49 7.08
CA ALA A 274 13.45 -9.39 7.56
C ALA A 274 14.57 -9.03 6.58
N PHE A 275 15.18 -10.02 5.94
CA PHE A 275 16.27 -9.82 4.98
C PHE A 275 15.82 -9.55 3.54
N CYS A 276 14.50 -9.52 3.28
CA CYS A 276 14.00 -9.27 1.94
C CYS A 276 13.73 -7.78 1.66
N GLY A 277 14.25 -7.29 0.53
CA GLY A 277 13.90 -6.00 -0.05
C GLY A 277 14.13 -4.82 0.91
N LYS A 278 13.12 -3.97 1.08
CA LYS A 278 13.23 -2.77 1.94
C LYS A 278 13.42 -3.10 3.42
N ASN A 279 13.01 -4.30 3.87
CA ASN A 279 13.14 -4.68 5.27
C ASN A 279 14.61 -4.83 5.68
N LYS A 280 15.49 -5.28 4.78
CA LYS A 280 16.94 -5.38 5.05
C LYS A 280 17.55 -4.02 5.39
N LEU A 281 17.09 -2.95 4.73
CA LEU A 281 17.53 -1.58 5.03
C LEU A 281 17.04 -1.12 6.41
N VAL A 282 15.78 -1.42 6.76
CA VAL A 282 15.20 -1.11 8.08
C VAL A 282 15.91 -1.88 9.20
N LEU A 283 16.24 -3.15 8.94
CA LEU A 283 16.99 -4.01 9.84
C LEU A 283 18.38 -3.44 10.14
N ASN A 284 19.12 -3.04 9.10
CA ASN A 284 20.45 -2.46 9.25
C ASN A 284 20.41 -1.14 10.05
N ARG A 285 19.42 -0.28 9.76
CA ARG A 285 19.22 0.96 10.54
C ARG A 285 18.86 0.68 12.00
N SER A 286 18.01 -0.31 12.25
CA SER A 286 17.65 -0.72 13.61
C SER A 286 18.87 -1.25 14.38
N ARG A 287 19.78 -1.95 13.71
CA ARG A 287 21.06 -2.38 14.27
C ARG A 287 21.89 -1.19 14.75
N GLU A 288 22.08 -0.18 13.91
CA GLU A 288 22.84 1.03 14.28
C GLU A 288 22.20 1.78 15.44
N VAL A 289 20.86 1.90 15.46
CA VAL A 289 20.15 2.51 16.59
C VAL A 289 20.39 1.71 17.87
N LEU A 290 20.24 0.39 17.86
CA LEU A 290 20.41 -0.41 19.08
C LEU A 290 21.84 -0.40 19.61
N LYS A 291 22.82 -0.26 18.72
CA LYS A 291 24.21 -0.03 19.09
C LYS A 291 24.40 1.26 19.90
N THR A 292 23.68 2.34 19.59
CA THR A 292 23.72 3.57 20.42
C THR A 292 23.10 3.38 21.80
N TRP A 293 22.25 2.36 21.97
CA TRP A 293 21.70 1.93 23.27
C TRP A 293 22.56 0.84 23.95
N GLY A 294 23.79 0.64 23.50
CA GLY A 294 24.76 -0.25 24.14
C GLY A 294 24.59 -1.74 23.82
N TRP A 295 23.85 -2.10 22.77
CA TRP A 295 23.82 -3.50 22.31
C TRP A 295 25.12 -3.85 21.60
N SER A 296 25.72 -4.98 21.99
CA SER A 296 26.77 -5.61 21.20
C SER A 296 26.20 -6.27 19.93
N GLU A 297 27.07 -6.66 19.00
CA GLU A 297 26.66 -7.47 17.85
C GLU A 297 26.05 -8.81 18.30
N ASP A 298 26.56 -9.40 19.37
CA ASP A 298 26.03 -10.64 19.93
C ASP A 298 24.65 -10.46 20.54
N ASP A 299 24.41 -9.34 21.25
CA ASP A 299 23.08 -8.99 21.76
C ASP A 299 22.08 -8.85 20.62
N PHE A 300 22.47 -8.13 19.56
CA PHE A 300 21.65 -7.95 18.38
C PHE A 300 21.33 -9.28 17.70
N LEU A 301 22.33 -10.12 17.43
CA LEU A 301 22.13 -11.41 16.77
C LEU A 301 21.28 -12.35 17.63
N SER A 302 21.52 -12.39 18.95
CA SER A 302 20.73 -13.18 19.90
C SER A 302 19.26 -12.73 19.93
N ALA A 303 19.01 -11.42 20.00
CA ALA A 303 17.68 -10.84 19.95
C ALA A 303 16.97 -11.12 18.62
N PHE A 304 17.69 -10.92 17.51
CA PHE A 304 17.17 -11.13 16.16
C PHE A 304 16.78 -12.60 15.93
N ARG A 305 17.60 -13.57 16.38
CA ARG A 305 17.27 -15.00 16.32
C ARG A 305 15.98 -15.35 17.06
N LYS A 306 15.73 -14.70 18.20
CA LYS A 306 14.50 -14.90 18.99
C LYS A 306 13.28 -14.26 18.35
N SER A 307 13.42 -13.07 17.75
CA SER A 307 12.30 -12.32 17.18
C SER A 307 12.72 -11.40 16.04
N PRO A 308 12.85 -11.90 14.79
CA PRO A 308 13.33 -11.08 13.67
C PRO A 308 12.49 -9.83 13.42
N LEU A 309 11.18 -9.93 13.62
CA LEU A 309 10.22 -8.86 13.35
C LEU A 309 10.38 -7.64 14.28
N CYS A 310 11.01 -7.79 15.45
CA CYS A 310 11.23 -6.67 16.36
C CYS A 310 12.18 -5.60 15.78
N MET A 311 12.98 -5.98 14.78
CA MET A 311 13.96 -5.11 14.12
C MET A 311 13.47 -4.57 12.77
N ILE A 312 12.23 -4.89 12.37
CA ILE A 312 11.60 -4.33 11.16
C ILE A 312 10.58 -3.25 11.60
N VAL A 313 11.04 -2.33 12.44
CA VAL A 313 10.26 -1.18 12.92
C VAL A 313 10.96 0.11 12.53
N SER A 314 10.22 1.21 12.45
CA SER A 314 10.84 2.52 12.18
C SER A 314 11.82 2.91 13.31
N GLU A 315 12.93 3.54 12.96
CA GLU A 315 13.91 4.11 13.91
C GLU A 315 13.22 4.96 14.99
N LYS A 316 12.29 5.84 14.59
CA LYS A 316 11.51 6.68 15.52
C LYS A 316 10.81 5.85 16.60
N LYS A 317 10.07 4.81 16.20
CA LYS A 317 9.41 3.89 17.13
C LYS A 317 10.42 3.20 18.05
N LEU A 318 11.54 2.76 17.49
CA LEU A 318 12.58 2.05 18.24
C LEU A 318 13.20 2.94 19.32
N MET A 319 13.56 4.18 18.98
CA MET A 319 14.07 5.17 19.94
C MET A 319 13.04 5.48 21.04
N GLN A 320 11.77 5.68 20.68
CA GLN A 320 10.71 5.94 21.65
C GLN A 320 10.47 4.75 22.59
N ALA A 321 10.58 3.52 22.07
CA ALA A 321 10.49 2.32 22.89
C ALA A 321 11.68 2.23 23.85
N MET A 322 12.89 2.43 23.36
CA MET A 322 14.10 2.37 24.20
C MET A 322 14.11 3.48 25.27
N ASP A 323 13.71 4.71 24.94
CA ASP A 323 13.58 5.79 25.92
C ASP A 323 12.58 5.44 27.04
N LEU A 324 11.41 4.91 26.67
CA LEU A 324 10.42 4.46 27.65
C LEU A 324 10.97 3.35 28.54
N LEU A 325 11.53 2.30 27.94
CA LEU A 325 11.95 1.09 28.65
C LEU A 325 13.22 1.32 29.48
N VAL A 326 14.20 2.05 28.95
CA VAL A 326 15.50 2.26 29.61
C VAL A 326 15.46 3.47 30.51
N ASN A 327 15.13 4.66 29.98
CA ASN A 327 15.25 5.90 30.74
C ASN A 327 14.09 6.08 31.73
N LYS A 328 12.84 5.83 31.32
CA LYS A 328 11.67 6.10 32.18
C LYS A 328 11.37 4.96 33.15
N MET A 329 11.47 3.72 32.66
CA MET A 329 11.25 2.54 33.50
C MET A 329 12.49 2.12 34.29
N GLY A 330 13.70 2.49 33.85
CA GLY A 330 14.95 2.13 34.53
C GLY A 330 15.47 0.73 34.20
N TRP A 331 14.91 0.05 33.19
CA TRP A 331 15.37 -1.28 32.83
C TRP A 331 16.68 -1.23 32.03
N SER A 332 17.59 -2.16 32.29
CA SER A 332 18.86 -2.19 31.56
C SER A 332 18.65 -2.58 30.09
N SER A 333 19.42 -1.95 29.20
CA SER A 333 19.36 -2.24 27.76
C SER A 333 19.61 -3.73 27.44
N GLY A 334 20.54 -4.36 28.17
CA GLY A 334 20.80 -5.81 28.06
C GLY A 334 19.61 -6.68 28.50
N MET A 335 18.77 -6.23 29.44
CA MET A 335 17.52 -6.92 29.77
C MET A 335 16.54 -6.84 28.59
N ILE A 336 16.47 -5.71 27.88
CA ILE A 336 15.62 -5.56 26.70
C ILE A 336 16.07 -6.52 25.59
N ALA A 337 17.39 -6.67 25.37
CA ALA A 337 17.95 -7.61 24.39
C ALA A 337 17.56 -9.07 24.66
N LYS A 338 17.37 -9.44 25.93
CA LYS A 338 16.89 -10.79 26.31
C LYS A 338 15.41 -11.01 25.94
N TYR A 339 14.61 -9.95 25.83
CA TYR A 339 13.17 -9.98 25.54
C TYR A 339 12.77 -9.11 24.34
N PRO A 340 13.34 -9.35 23.15
CA PRO A 340 13.25 -8.42 22.01
C PRO A 340 11.83 -8.24 21.47
N VAL A 341 10.93 -9.19 21.74
CA VAL A 341 9.51 -9.10 21.37
C VAL A 341 8.84 -7.84 21.90
N VAL A 342 9.29 -7.26 23.02
CA VAL A 342 8.69 -6.03 23.58
C VAL A 342 8.82 -4.84 22.63
N LEU A 343 9.89 -4.77 21.83
CA LEU A 343 10.12 -3.70 20.85
C LEU A 343 9.12 -3.76 19.67
N SER A 344 8.53 -4.93 19.43
CA SER A 344 7.50 -5.10 18.39
C SER A 344 6.12 -4.60 18.82
N LEU A 345 5.86 -4.45 20.12
CA LEU A 345 4.56 -4.03 20.65
C LEU A 345 4.21 -2.58 20.23
N SER A 346 2.91 -2.25 20.24
CA SER A 346 2.47 -0.86 20.01
C SER A 346 2.89 0.01 21.19
N LEU A 347 3.49 1.16 20.89
CA LEU A 347 3.88 2.13 21.91
C LEU A 347 2.64 2.64 22.66
N GLU A 348 1.68 3.18 21.93
CA GLU A 348 0.52 3.87 22.51
C GLU A 348 -0.50 2.89 23.11
N ARG A 349 -0.73 1.75 22.45
CA ARG A 349 -1.79 0.82 22.86
C ARG A 349 -1.33 -0.24 23.86
N ARG A 350 -0.02 -0.53 23.93
CA ARG A 350 0.49 -1.61 24.79
C ARG A 350 1.61 -1.16 25.72
N LEU A 351 2.69 -0.57 25.21
CA LEU A 351 3.85 -0.29 26.05
C LEU A 351 3.54 0.80 27.08
N ILE A 352 3.04 1.96 26.66
CA ILE A 352 2.79 3.10 27.56
C ILE A 352 1.76 2.75 28.66
N PRO A 353 0.55 2.22 28.35
CA PRO A 353 -0.43 1.86 29.39
C PRO A 353 0.11 0.87 30.42
N ARG A 354 0.83 -0.15 29.94
CA ARG A 354 1.34 -1.23 30.81
C ARG A 354 2.52 -0.77 31.64
N CYS A 355 3.45 -0.01 31.06
CA CYS A 355 4.57 0.58 31.78
C CYS A 355 4.07 1.54 32.86
N SER A 356 3.01 2.31 32.59
CA SER A 356 2.41 3.22 33.57
C SER A 356 1.87 2.48 34.80
N VAL A 357 1.05 1.43 34.57
CA VAL A 357 0.56 0.55 35.65
C VAL A 357 1.71 -0.08 36.42
N VAL A 358 2.67 -0.67 35.71
CA VAL A 358 3.84 -1.34 36.32
C VAL A 358 4.67 -0.35 37.15
N LYS A 359 4.86 0.88 36.68
CA LYS A 359 5.60 1.91 37.42
C LYS A 359 4.91 2.26 38.74
N VAL A 360 3.58 2.45 38.73
CA VAL A 360 2.80 2.72 39.94
C VAL A 360 2.93 1.56 40.94
N LEU A 361 2.78 0.31 40.46
CA LEU A 361 2.90 -0.87 41.31
C LEU A 361 4.30 -1.03 41.90
N LEU A 362 5.36 -0.73 41.13
CA LEU A 362 6.75 -0.75 41.61
C LEU A 362 6.95 0.30 42.71
N LEU A 363 6.52 1.54 42.47
CA LEU A 363 6.69 2.63 43.43
C LEU A 363 5.91 2.42 44.74
N LYS A 364 4.75 1.75 44.66
CA LYS A 364 3.96 1.38 45.84
C LYS A 364 4.41 0.05 46.48
N GLY A 365 5.43 -0.61 45.95
CA GLY A 365 5.99 -1.85 46.50
C GLY A 365 5.14 -3.10 46.31
N PHE A 366 4.12 -3.08 45.45
CA PHE A 366 3.26 -4.24 45.19
C PHE A 366 3.92 -5.31 44.30
N ILE A 367 4.93 -4.91 43.53
CA ILE A 367 5.68 -5.79 42.63
C ILE A 367 7.19 -5.52 42.74
N ASN A 368 8.00 -6.53 42.42
CA ASN A 368 9.46 -6.46 42.49
C ASN A 368 10.08 -5.99 41.15
N GLU A 369 11.23 -5.33 41.21
CA GLU A 369 12.05 -4.93 40.07
C GLU A 369 12.60 -6.11 39.25
N ASN A 370 12.76 -7.29 39.87
CA ASN A 370 13.32 -8.50 39.22
C ASN A 370 12.33 -9.28 38.33
N LEU A 371 11.24 -8.65 37.88
CA LEU A 371 10.21 -9.32 37.07
C LEU A 371 10.62 -9.48 35.61
N ASN A 372 10.20 -10.60 35.02
CA ASN A 372 10.40 -10.90 33.61
C ASN A 372 9.61 -9.91 32.73
N LEU A 373 10.28 -9.12 31.88
CA LEU A 373 9.62 -8.21 30.92
C LEU A 373 8.56 -8.88 30.06
N GLY A 374 8.79 -10.16 29.71
CA GLY A 374 7.82 -10.98 29.00
C GLY A 374 6.51 -11.15 29.77
N SER A 375 6.53 -11.37 31.08
CA SER A 375 5.29 -11.51 31.87
C SER A 375 4.60 -10.18 32.11
N LEU A 376 5.34 -9.06 32.13
CA LEU A 376 4.76 -7.73 32.29
C LEU A 376 4.09 -7.22 31.01
N LEU A 377 4.76 -7.36 29.85
CA LEU A 377 4.39 -6.63 28.65
C LEU A 377 3.76 -7.49 27.55
N LYS A 378 3.96 -8.80 27.54
CA LYS A 378 3.42 -9.71 26.52
C LYS A 378 1.94 -10.13 26.70
N PRO A 379 1.39 -10.32 27.93
CA PRO A 379 0.09 -10.97 28.12
C PRO A 379 -1.05 -10.38 27.29
N ALA A 380 -2.09 -11.17 27.06
CA ALA A 380 -3.32 -10.66 26.48
C ALA A 380 -3.92 -9.57 27.38
N GLU A 381 -4.69 -8.64 26.81
CA GLU A 381 -5.24 -7.50 27.57
C GLU A 381 -6.04 -7.94 28.79
N LYS A 382 -6.96 -8.89 28.63
CA LYS A 382 -7.74 -9.46 29.74
C LYS A 382 -6.85 -9.97 30.88
N GLN A 383 -5.84 -10.76 30.54
CA GLN A 383 -4.89 -11.30 31.53
C GLN A 383 -4.08 -10.20 32.21
N PHE A 384 -3.64 -9.19 31.46
CA PHE A 384 -2.91 -8.05 32.02
C PHE A 384 -3.77 -7.29 33.03
N LEU A 385 -5.03 -7.00 32.67
CA LEU A 385 -5.97 -6.32 33.55
C LEU A 385 -6.25 -7.13 34.81
N GLU A 386 -6.48 -8.44 34.69
CA GLU A 386 -6.72 -9.31 35.84
C GLU A 386 -5.54 -9.34 36.81
N ILE A 387 -4.31 -9.48 36.29
CA ILE A 387 -3.10 -9.67 37.10
C ILE A 387 -2.60 -8.36 37.71
N PHE A 388 -2.58 -7.27 36.94
CA PHE A 388 -1.89 -6.03 37.31
C PHE A 388 -2.83 -4.85 37.55
N VAL A 389 -4.12 -4.95 37.26
CA VAL A 389 -5.08 -3.87 37.51
C VAL A 389 -6.10 -4.33 38.55
N ASN A 390 -7.00 -5.24 38.19
CA ASN A 390 -8.13 -5.67 39.00
C ASN A 390 -7.72 -6.21 40.37
N ARG A 391 -6.62 -6.96 40.43
CA ARG A 391 -6.07 -7.51 41.69
C ARG A 391 -5.75 -6.44 42.73
N TYR A 392 -5.36 -5.24 42.29
CA TYR A 392 -4.88 -4.17 43.14
C TYR A 392 -5.83 -2.97 43.19
N LEU A 393 -7.07 -3.11 42.70
CA LEU A 393 -8.03 -2.00 42.71
C LEU A 393 -8.51 -1.65 44.12
N GLY A 394 -8.45 -2.59 45.06
CA GLY A 394 -8.80 -2.33 46.47
C GLY A 394 -7.79 -1.40 47.13
N GLU A 395 -6.51 -1.59 46.82
CA GLU A 395 -5.39 -0.85 47.41
C GLU A 395 -4.97 0.37 46.57
N VAL A 396 -5.20 0.32 45.26
CA VAL A 396 -4.84 1.38 44.30
C VAL A 396 -6.01 1.61 43.30
N PRO A 397 -7.09 2.27 43.73
CA PRO A 397 -8.28 2.49 42.90
C PRO A 397 -8.00 3.25 41.59
N GLU A 398 -6.94 4.08 41.57
CA GLU A 398 -6.56 4.89 40.41
C GLU A 398 -5.93 4.08 39.25
N LEU A 399 -5.56 2.81 39.44
CA LEU A 399 -4.86 1.99 38.43
C LEU A 399 -5.63 1.85 37.12
N LEU A 400 -6.95 1.72 37.17
CA LEU A 400 -7.76 1.64 35.96
C LEU A 400 -7.71 2.95 35.17
N GLY A 401 -7.72 4.09 35.87
CA GLY A 401 -7.55 5.41 35.27
C GLY A 401 -6.16 5.61 34.67
N VAL A 402 -5.12 5.08 35.33
CA VAL A 402 -3.74 5.06 34.82
C VAL A 402 -3.62 4.23 33.54
N TYR A 403 -4.17 3.01 33.53
CA TYR A 403 -4.16 2.15 32.33
C TYR A 403 -4.88 2.81 31.15
N GLN A 404 -5.98 3.52 31.41
CA GLN A 404 -6.75 4.23 30.39
C GLN A 404 -6.11 5.56 29.95
N GLY A 405 -5.01 5.99 30.58
CA GLY A 405 -4.37 7.28 30.31
C GLY A 405 -5.21 8.49 30.74
N LYS A 406 -6.13 8.31 31.69
CA LYS A 406 -7.01 9.36 32.22
C LYS A 406 -6.40 10.08 33.43
N ASN A 407 -5.58 9.36 34.20
CA ASN A 407 -4.91 9.90 35.37
C ASN A 407 -3.44 10.13 35.02
N ASP A 408 -2.96 11.35 35.26
CA ASP A 408 -1.54 11.64 35.15
C ASP A 408 -0.82 10.89 36.26
N CYS A 409 0.19 10.09 35.89
CA CYS A 409 0.95 9.34 36.88
C CYS A 409 1.85 10.26 37.73
N GLY A 410 1.94 11.56 37.42
CA GLY A 410 2.82 12.50 38.12
C GLY A 410 4.31 12.23 37.91
N ILE A 411 4.67 11.28 37.02
CA ILE A 411 6.02 10.70 36.88
C ILE A 411 6.64 11.03 35.50
N GLY A 412 6.19 12.09 34.82
CA GLY A 412 6.86 12.56 33.60
C GLY A 412 6.80 11.60 32.40
N MET A 413 5.80 10.71 32.35
CA MET A 413 5.49 9.94 31.14
C MET A 413 4.63 10.82 30.22
N GLY A 414 5.28 11.73 29.49
CA GLY A 414 4.64 12.77 28.68
C GLY A 414 3.39 12.29 27.92
N HIS A 415 2.28 12.98 28.16
CA HIS A 415 1.00 12.75 27.48
C HIS A 415 1.12 13.10 26.01
N THR A 416 1.18 12.10 25.14
CA THR A 416 0.58 12.26 23.83
C THR A 416 -0.92 12.00 23.99
N ARG A 417 -1.70 13.08 24.12
CA ARG A 417 -3.16 13.03 23.95
C ARG A 417 -3.45 12.15 22.74
N ALA A 418 -4.13 11.02 22.97
CA ALA A 418 -4.63 10.20 21.89
C ALA A 418 -5.59 11.08 21.07
N ALA A 419 -5.15 11.48 19.88
CA ALA A 419 -6.09 12.02 18.90
C ALA A 419 -7.15 10.93 18.67
N PRO A 420 -8.45 11.29 18.69
CA PRO A 420 -9.50 10.31 18.45
C PRO A 420 -9.21 9.62 17.12
N ALA A 421 -9.36 8.29 17.12
CA ALA A 421 -9.02 7.42 16.01
C ALA A 421 -9.54 7.99 14.68
N ARG A 422 -8.68 8.71 13.96
CA ARG A 422 -8.96 9.01 12.55
C ARG A 422 -8.89 7.67 11.87
N ARG A 423 -10.04 7.21 11.37
CA ARG A 423 -10.13 6.18 10.33
C ARG A 423 -9.18 6.59 9.22
N PHE A 424 -7.96 6.05 9.22
CA PHE A 424 -7.10 6.08 8.05
C PHE A 424 -7.67 5.07 7.07
N ILE A 425 -8.61 5.55 6.27
CA ILE A 425 -8.78 5.10 4.90
C ILE A 425 -7.52 5.59 4.17
N ARG A 426 -6.63 4.68 3.81
CA ARG A 426 -5.87 4.76 2.56
C ARG A 426 -5.43 3.38 2.12
#